data_AF-A0A517R0M9-F1
#
_entry.id   AF-A0A517R0M9-F1
#
_cell.length_a   1.000
_cell.length_b   1.000
_cell.length_c   1.000
_cell.angle_alpha   90.00
_cell.angle_beta   90.00
_cell.angle_gamma   90.00
#
_symmetry.space_group_name_H-M   'P 1'
#
loop_
_entity.id
_entity.type
_entity.pdbx_description
1 polymer ?
#
loop_
_entity_poly.entity_id
_entity_poly.type
_entity_poly.pdbx_seq_one_letter_code
_entity_poly.pdbx_strand_id
1 'polypeptide(L)'
;MELPDQLAVIARRISDYPDARHAVINVADDFAAVATSPGIPDGHRPEFDDLARELSDIKPRFPSQPTTSILFDRAGLGKPGRERALRIAHRIEALSRDLAADRAGRTT
;
A
#
# COMPACT_ATOMS: atom_id res chain seq x y z
N MET A 1 4.38 -11.08 13.99
CA MET A 1 3.55 -11.09 12.77
C MET A 1 4.52 -11.14 11.62
N GLU A 2 4.40 -12.12 10.73
CA GLU A 2 5.37 -12.31 9.64
C GLU A 2 5.16 -11.27 8.53
N LEU A 3 6.18 -11.08 7.69
CA LEU A 3 6.16 -10.10 6.59
C LEU A 3 4.92 -10.26 5.67
N PRO A 4 4.54 -11.47 5.23
CA PRO A 4 3.33 -11.65 4.42
C PRO A 4 2.06 -11.23 5.15
N ASP A 5 1.91 -11.59 6.42
CA ASP A 5 0.72 -11.25 7.22
C ASP A 5 0.59 -9.73 7.41
N GLN A 6 1.72 -9.04 7.62
CA GLN A 6 1.74 -7.57 7.73
C GLN A 6 1.25 -6.91 6.43
N LEU A 7 1.71 -7.40 5.28
CA LEU A 7 1.27 -6.89 3.97
C LEU A 7 -0.20 -7.18 3.70
N ALA A 8 -0.69 -8.38 4.02
CA ALA A 8 -2.10 -8.73 3.88
C ALA A 8 -3.01 -7.82 4.73
N VAL A 9 -2.59 -7.49 5.96
CA VAL A 9 -3.31 -6.54 6.82
C VAL A 9 -3.33 -5.14 6.22
N ILE A 10 -2.21 -4.67 5.67
CA ILE A 10 -2.12 -3.36 5.00
C ILE A 10 -3.05 -3.32 3.78
N ALA A 11 -3.00 -4.32 2.90
CA ALA A 11 -3.85 -4.39 1.72
C ALA A 11 -5.33 -4.35 2.09
N ARG A 12 -5.72 -5.14 3.11
CA ARG A 12 -7.12 -5.19 3.56
C ARG A 12 -7.58 -3.87 4.17
N ARG A 13 -6.73 -3.19 4.94
CA ARG A 13 -7.03 -1.83 5.46
C ARG A 13 -7.30 -0.82 4.34
N ILE A 14 -6.65 -0.95 3.19
CA ILE A 14 -6.91 -0.10 2.02
C ILE A 14 -8.23 -0.45 1.35
N SER A 15 -8.47 -1.73 1.10
CA SER A 15 -9.65 -2.22 0.38
C SER A 15 -10.96 -2.06 1.16
N ASP A 16 -10.93 -2.25 2.48
CA ASP A 16 -12.11 -2.19 3.34
C ASP A 16 -12.49 -0.76 3.74
N TYR A 17 -11.62 0.22 3.46
CA TYR A 17 -11.89 1.61 3.82
C TYR A 17 -12.91 2.23 2.85
N PRO A 18 -13.93 2.96 3.36
CA PRO A 18 -14.89 3.66 2.51
C PRO A 18 -14.24 4.61 1.49
N ASP A 19 -13.09 5.18 1.88
CA ASP A 19 -12.21 5.93 1.00
C ASP A 19 -10.78 5.37 1.05
N ALA A 20 -10.42 4.57 0.04
CA ALA A 20 -9.10 3.96 -0.09
C ALA A 20 -7.94 4.98 -0.06
N ARG A 21 -8.18 6.25 -0.41
CA ARG A 21 -7.16 7.32 -0.38
C ARG A 21 -6.75 7.65 1.04
N HIS A 22 -7.71 7.65 1.97
CA HIS A 22 -7.44 7.84 3.39
C HIS A 22 -6.70 6.67 4.01
N ALA A 23 -7.08 5.47 3.61
CA ALA A 23 -6.38 4.29 4.08
C ALA A 23 -4.92 4.32 3.64
N VAL A 24 -4.63 4.72 2.40
CA VAL A 24 -3.26 4.91 1.90
C VAL A 24 -2.45 5.86 2.80
N ILE A 25 -3.02 6.96 3.28
CA ILE A 25 -2.32 7.87 4.20
C ILE A 25 -1.94 7.14 5.50
N ASN A 26 -2.89 6.42 6.10
CA ASN A 26 -2.69 5.74 7.38
C ASN A 26 -1.75 4.54 7.28
N VAL A 27 -1.78 3.82 6.16
CA VAL A 27 -0.97 2.60 5.97
C VAL A 27 0.36 2.85 5.28
N ALA A 28 0.62 4.04 4.73
CA ALA A 28 1.90 4.34 4.10
C ALA A 28 3.05 4.30 5.11
N ASP A 29 2.83 4.78 6.33
CA ASP A 29 3.82 4.72 7.40
C ASP A 29 4.01 3.27 7.89
N ASP A 30 2.92 2.49 8.00
CA ASP A 30 3.00 1.04 8.26
C ASP A 30 3.80 0.32 7.17
N PHE A 31 3.52 0.60 5.89
CA PHE A 31 4.21 0.01 4.75
C PHE A 31 5.69 0.40 4.71
N ALA A 32 6.04 1.65 5.03
CA ALA A 32 7.44 2.08 5.11
C ALA A 32 8.20 1.34 6.22
N ALA A 33 7.57 1.08 7.36
CA ALA A 33 8.15 0.26 8.42
C ALA A 33 8.36 -1.19 7.95
N VAL A 34 7.43 -1.75 7.17
CA VAL A 34 7.57 -3.08 6.58
C VAL A 34 8.69 -3.10 5.53
N ALA A 35 8.79 -2.08 4.67
CA ALA A 35 9.77 -1.95 3.59
C ALA A 35 11.23 -1.85 4.08
N THR A 36 11.42 -1.41 5.32
CA THR A 36 12.75 -1.35 5.98
C THR A 36 13.10 -2.62 6.76
N SER A 37 12.18 -3.60 6.80
CA SER A 37 12.40 -4.86 7.51
C SER A 37 13.52 -5.70 6.86
N PRO A 38 14.46 -6.26 7.64
CA PRO A 38 15.57 -7.07 7.12
C PRO A 38 15.14 -8.43 6.54
N GLY A 39 13.84 -8.75 6.50
CA GLY A 39 13.30 -10.02 5.99
C GLY A 39 12.82 -10.00 4.54
N ILE A 40 13.00 -8.88 3.81
CA ILE A 40 12.56 -8.76 2.41
C ILE A 40 13.59 -9.44 1.49
N PRO A 41 13.21 -10.44 0.67
CA PRO A 41 14.10 -11.03 -0.31
C PRO A 41 14.50 -10.00 -1.39
N ASP A 42 15.76 -10.03 -1.83
CA ASP A 42 16.30 -9.03 -2.76
C ASP A 42 15.53 -8.94 -4.07
N GLY A 43 14.97 -10.06 -4.57
CA GLY A 43 14.15 -10.10 -5.77
C GLY A 43 12.84 -9.30 -5.68
N HIS A 44 12.33 -9.08 -4.45
CA HIS A 44 11.09 -8.34 -4.20
C HIS A 44 11.34 -6.88 -3.83
N ARG A 45 12.57 -6.50 -3.48
CA ARG A 45 12.92 -5.14 -3.04
C ARG A 45 12.56 -4.04 -4.05
N PRO A 46 12.73 -4.22 -5.38
CA PRO A 46 12.27 -3.23 -6.36
C PRO A 46 10.77 -2.94 -6.30
N GLU A 47 9.94 -3.97 -6.07
CA GLU A 47 8.48 -3.81 -5.95
C GLU A 47 8.11 -3.05 -4.67
N PHE A 48 8.83 -3.29 -3.56
CA PHE A 48 8.66 -2.51 -2.33
C PHE A 48 9.00 -1.03 -2.53
N ASP A 49 10.10 -0.72 -3.21
CA ASP A 49 10.54 0.65 -3.47
C ASP A 49 9.53 1.39 -4.39
N ASP A 50 9.05 0.71 -5.44
CA ASP A 50 8.04 1.25 -6.34
C ASP A 50 6.70 1.51 -5.60
N LEU A 51 6.25 0.57 -4.77
CA LEU A 51 5.03 0.73 -3.96
C LEU A 51 5.18 1.86 -2.94
N ALA A 52 6.33 2.00 -2.28
CA ALA A 52 6.59 3.08 -1.33
C ALA A 52 6.54 4.45 -2.03
N ARG A 53 7.13 4.56 -3.22
CA ARG A 53 7.05 5.77 -4.05
C ARG A 53 5.62 6.09 -4.42
N GLU A 54 4.85 5.11 -4.90
CA GLU A 54 3.46 5.32 -5.29
C GLU A 54 2.54 5.70 -4.12
N LEU A 55 2.75 5.10 -2.94
CA LEU A 55 2.04 5.48 -1.72
C LEU A 55 2.35 6.93 -1.33
N SER A 56 3.61 7.37 -1.44
CA SER A 56 4.00 8.75 -1.20
C SER A 56 3.39 9.74 -2.21
N ASP A 57 3.26 9.32 -3.47
CA ASP A 57 2.67 10.11 -4.56
C ASP A 57 1.17 10.38 -4.36
N ILE A 58 0.47 9.46 -3.69
CA ILE A 58 -0.97 9.56 -3.42
C ILE A 58 -1.25 10.37 -2.14
N LYS A 59 -0.25 10.60 -1.27
CA LYS A 59 -0.44 11.46 -0.10
C LYS A 59 -0.81 12.88 -0.56
N PRO A 60 -2.00 13.39 -0.19
CA PRO A 60 -2.40 14.74 -0.55
C PRO A 60 -1.46 15.75 0.13
N ARG A 61 -1.06 16.80 -0.60
CA ARG A 61 -0.22 17.90 -0.06
C ARG A 61 -0.86 18.62 1.14
N PHE A 62 -2.17 18.45 1.36
CA PHE A 62 -2.91 19.00 2.49
C PHE A 62 -3.69 17.88 3.21
N PRO A 63 -3.12 17.26 4.26
CA PRO A 63 -3.73 16.11 4.95
C PRO A 63 -4.91 16.48 5.87
N SER A 64 -5.21 17.77 6.06
CA SER A 64 -6.13 18.28 7.09
C SER A 64 -7.60 18.47 6.67
N GLN A 65 -8.04 17.99 5.48
CA GLN A 65 -9.45 18.06 5.08
C GLN A 65 -9.99 16.68 4.69
N PRO A 66 -10.49 15.90 5.68
CA PRO A 66 -10.70 14.46 5.52
C PRO A 66 -11.97 14.08 4.73
N THR A 67 -12.93 14.96 4.50
CA THR A 67 -14.25 14.48 4.02
C THR A 67 -14.92 15.34 2.96
N THR A 68 -14.43 16.55 2.72
CA THR A 68 -15.08 17.48 1.81
C THR A 68 -14.04 18.38 1.18
N SER A 69 -13.53 18.04 0.00
CA SER A 69 -12.88 19.09 -0.76
C SER A 69 -12.95 18.80 -2.24
N ILE A 70 -13.69 19.66 -2.94
CA ILE A 70 -13.58 19.92 -4.38
C ILE A 70 -12.11 20.05 -4.82
N LEU A 71 -11.19 20.39 -3.89
CA LEU A 71 -9.75 20.42 -4.09
C LEU A 71 -9.13 19.05 -4.43
N PHE A 72 -9.70 17.92 -3.98
CA PHE A 72 -9.23 16.57 -4.37
C PHE A 72 -9.55 16.26 -5.83
N ASP A 73 -10.75 16.59 -6.30
CA ASP A 73 -11.12 16.46 -7.71
C ASP A 73 -10.32 17.42 -8.59
N ARG A 74 -10.09 18.65 -8.10
CA ARG A 74 -9.33 19.70 -8.81
C ARG A 74 -7.83 19.40 -8.92
N ALA A 75 -7.30 18.52 -8.07
CA ALA A 75 -5.93 17.99 -8.15
C ALA A 75 -5.81 16.70 -8.99
N GLY A 76 -6.90 16.21 -9.60
CA GLY A 76 -6.91 14.95 -10.37
C GLY A 76 -6.94 13.68 -9.52
N LEU A 77 -7.14 13.80 -8.20
CA LEU A 77 -7.11 12.71 -7.21
C LEU A 77 -8.52 12.23 -6.79
N GLY A 78 -9.54 12.56 -7.59
CA GLY A 78 -10.91 12.06 -7.45
C GLY A 78 -11.02 10.55 -7.73
N LYS A 79 -11.86 10.17 -8.70
CA LYS A 79 -11.97 8.77 -9.16
C LYS A 79 -10.61 8.12 -9.53
N PRO A 80 -9.68 8.81 -10.22
CA PRO A 80 -8.37 8.23 -10.54
C PRO A 80 -7.49 7.96 -9.31
N GLY A 81 -7.57 8.81 -8.28
CA GLY A 81 -6.84 8.62 -7.03
C GLY A 81 -7.35 7.41 -6.25
N ARG A 82 -8.67 7.19 -6.24
CA ARG A 82 -9.29 6.01 -5.64
C ARG A 82 -8.90 4.72 -6.38
N GLU A 83 -8.95 4.72 -7.71
CA GLU A 83 -8.53 3.58 -8.52
C GLU A 83 -7.04 3.27 -8.34
N ARG A 84 -6.18 4.29 -8.24
CA ARG A 84 -4.75 4.11 -7.96
C ARG A 84 -4.52 3.50 -6.58
N ALA A 85 -5.23 3.96 -5.55
CA ALA A 85 -5.16 3.38 -4.20
C ALA A 85 -5.58 1.91 -4.16
N LEU A 86 -6.66 1.54 -4.87
CA LEU A 86 -7.10 0.14 -4.98
C LEU A 86 -6.10 -0.73 -5.75
N ARG A 87 -5.49 -0.20 -6.83
CA ARG A 87 -4.42 -0.91 -7.53
C ARG A 87 -3.22 -1.19 -6.63
N ILE A 88 -2.84 -0.23 -5.78
CA ILE A 88 -1.78 -0.43 -4.79
C ILE A 88 -2.18 -1.53 -3.80
N ALA A 89 -3.42 -1.52 -3.29
CA ALA A 89 -3.89 -2.58 -2.39
C ALA A 89 -3.77 -3.97 -3.01
N HIS A 90 -4.19 -4.13 -4.27
CA HIS A 90 -4.07 -5.40 -5.00
C HIS A 90 -2.61 -5.82 -5.23
N ARG A 91 -1.70 -4.88 -5.50
CA ARG A 91 -0.27 -5.17 -5.64
C ARG A 91 0.35 -5.60 -4.30
N ILE A 92 0.02 -4.93 -3.21
CA ILE A 92 0.46 -5.31 -1.85
C ILE A 92 -0.06 -6.71 -1.49
N GLU A 93 -1.31 -7.02 -1.84
CA GLU A 93 -1.89 -8.36 -1.66
C GLU A 93 -1.20 -9.42 -2.52
N ALA A 94 -0.89 -9.12 -3.78
CA ALA A 94 -0.13 -10.03 -4.65
C ALA A 94 1.26 -10.31 -4.07
N LEU A 95 1.99 -9.26 -3.69
CA LEU A 95 3.30 -9.35 -3.05
C LEU A 95 3.26 -10.17 -1.76
N SER A 96 2.21 -10.01 -0.96
CA SER A 96 1.97 -10.84 0.23
C SER A 96 1.86 -12.32 -0.12
N ARG A 97 1.12 -12.68 -1.17
CA ARG A 97 0.96 -14.08 -1.59
C ARG A 97 2.24 -14.66 -2.15
N ASP A 98 2.97 -13.89 -2.95
CA ASP A 98 4.23 -14.33 -3.55
C ASP A 98 5.29 -14.59 -2.47
N LEU A 99 5.40 -13.71 -1.47
CA LEU A 99 6.29 -13.91 -0.32
C LEU A 99 5.90 -15.13 0.53
N ALA A 100 4.60 -15.42 0.67
CA ALA A 100 4.12 -16.62 1.35
C ALA A 100 4.45 -17.90 0.54
N ALA A 101 4.31 -17.85 -0.78
CA ALA A 101 4.63 -18.96 -1.68
C ALA A 101 6.14 -19.25 -1.73
N ASP A 102 6.98 -18.23 -1.85
CA ASP A 102 8.45 -18.36 -1.81
C ASP A 102 8.93 -19.01 -0.51
N ARG A 103 8.26 -18.71 0.60
CA ARG A 103 8.54 -19.35 1.89
C ARG A 103 8.16 -20.82 1.88
N ALA A 104 6.97 -21.16 1.40
CA ALA A 104 6.49 -22.54 1.33
C ALA A 104 7.36 -23.41 0.39
N GLY A 105 7.88 -22.82 -0.69
CA GLY A 105 8.78 -23.48 -1.64
C GLY A 105 10.19 -23.74 -1.10
N ARG A 106 10.69 -22.97 -0.13
CA ARG A 106 12.02 -23.19 0.49
C ARG A 106 12.03 -24.27 1.59
N THR A 107 10.87 -24.81 1.96
CA THR A 107 10.73 -25.86 2.99
C THR A 107 10.69 -27.29 2.44
N THR A 108 10.95 -27.50 1.13
CA THR A 108 11.05 -28.82 0.49
C THR A 108 12.46 -29.04 -0.04
#